data_AF-A0A366GSQ2-F1
#
_entry.id   AF-A0A366GSQ2-F1
#
_cell.length_a   1.000
_cell.length_b   1.000
_cell.length_c   1.000
_cell.angle_alpha   90.00
_cell.angle_beta   90.00
_cell.angle_gamma   90.00
#
_symmetry.space_group_name_H-M   'P 1'
#
loop_
_entity.id
_entity.type
_entity.pdbx_description
1 polymer ?
#
loop_
_entity_poly.entity_id
_entity_poly.type
_entity_poly.pdbx_seq_one_letter_code
_entity_poly.pdbx_strand_id
1 'polypeptide(L)' 'MVKQLIVIVFSVLALAGCKDRVIWNDNGKVEDATEGREVWNSNGQMESGERKIWVNKDGEDVVK' A
#
# COMPACT_ATOMS: atom_id res chain seq x y z
N MET A 1 8.98 34.50 26.54
CA MET A 1 7.68 33.97 26.09
C MET A 1 7.61 33.73 24.59
N VAL A 2 7.95 34.71 23.72
CA VAL A 2 7.86 34.57 22.25
C VAL A 2 8.59 33.33 21.69
N LYS A 3 9.81 33.06 22.17
CA LYS A 3 10.59 31.88 21.74
C LYS A 3 9.90 30.54 22.02
N GLN A 4 9.15 30.42 23.11
CA GLN A 4 8.41 29.19 23.44
C GLN A 4 7.16 29.03 22.59
N LEU A 5 6.46 30.14 22.29
CA LEU A 5 5.32 30.14 21.38
C LEU A 5 5.71 29.68 19.96
N ILE A 6 6.86 30.14 19.46
CA ILE A 6 7.38 29.73 18.15
C ILE A 6 7.61 28.21 18.11
N VAL A 7 8.25 27.65 19.14
CA VAL A 7 8.53 26.20 19.20
C VAL A 7 7.22 25.39 19.21
N ILE A 8 6.22 25.82 20.00
CA ILE A 8 4.92 25.14 20.08
C ILE A 8 4.21 25.16 18.72
N VAL A 9 4.20 26.31 18.04
CA VAL A 9 3.58 26.46 16.71
C VAL A 9 4.25 25.55 15.68
N PHE A 10 5.58 25.51 15.63
CA PHE A 10 6.30 24.64 14.70
C PHE A 10 6.07 23.15 14.98
N SER A 11 5.95 22.76 16.25
CA SER A 11 5.64 21.39 16.66
C SER A 11 4.28 20.95 16.11
N VAL A 12 3.24 21.77 16.29
CA VAL A 12 1.88 21.45 15.84
C VAL A 12 1.81 21.34 14.31
N LEU A 13 2.48 22.23 13.58
CA LEU A 13 2.53 22.18 12.11
C LEU A 13 3.24 20.93 11.59
N ALA A 14 4.33 20.50 12.24
CA ALA A 14 5.04 19.28 11.86
C ALA A 14 4.20 18.01 12.08
N LEU A 15 3.43 17.95 13.18
CA LEU A 15 2.57 16.79 13.47
C LEU A 15 1.29 16.77 12.61
N ALA A 16 0.82 17.91 12.09
CA ALA A 16 -0.34 17.97 11.19
C ALA A 16 -0.09 17.25 9.85
N GLY A 17 1.16 17.18 9.39
CA GLY A 17 1.55 16.45 8.16
C GLY A 17 1.74 14.94 8.33
N CYS A 18 1.56 14.40 9.55
CA CYS A 18 1.71 12.97 9.83
C CYS A 18 0.40 12.18 9.74
N LYS A 19 -0.75 12.84 9.61
CA LYS A 19 -2.04 12.19 9.33
C LYS A 19 -2.28 12.22 7.84
N ASP A 20 -2.43 11.03 7.26
CA ASP A 20 -2.94 10.81 5.92
C ASP A 20 -1.95 11.10 4.77
N ARG A 21 -0.80 10.42 4.83
CA ARG A 21 -0.05 10.13 3.60
C ARG A 21 -0.82 9.11 2.78
N VAL A 22 -1.82 9.57 2.05
CA VAL A 22 -2.41 8.78 0.97
C VAL A 22 -1.45 8.89 -0.21
N ILE A 23 -0.49 7.96 -0.27
CA ILE A 23 0.57 7.95 -1.31
C ILE A 23 -0.07 7.78 -2.70
N TRP A 24 -1.30 7.25 -2.76
CA TRP A 24 -2.09 7.18 -3.98
C TRP A 24 -3.59 7.02 -3.66
N ASN A 25 -4.44 7.88 -4.25
CA ASN A 25 -5.90 7.79 -4.24
C ASN A 25 -6.37 8.03 -5.68
N ASP A 26 -6.93 7.02 -6.31
CA ASP A 26 -7.44 7.14 -7.68
C ASP A 26 -8.79 7.86 -7.77
N ASN A 27 -9.45 8.13 -6.64
CA ASN A 27 -10.79 8.68 -6.55
C ASN A 27 -11.80 7.90 -7.42
N GLY A 28 -11.67 6.57 -7.51
CA GLY A 28 -12.59 5.75 -8.30
C GLY A 28 -12.25 5.66 -9.78
N LYS A 29 -11.13 6.27 -10.24
CA LYS A 29 -10.78 6.32 -11.66
C LYS A 29 -10.45 4.95 -12.25
N VAL A 30 -9.98 4.01 -11.45
CA VAL A 30 -9.71 2.64 -11.92
C VAL A 30 -11.04 1.93 -12.17
N GLU A 31 -11.99 2.08 -11.27
CA GLU A 31 -13.34 1.52 -11.34
C GLU A 31 -14.08 2.09 -12.56
N ASP A 32 -14.07 3.42 -12.74
CA ASP A 32 -14.67 4.08 -13.91
C ASP A 32 -14.03 3.59 -15.23
N ALA A 33 -12.70 3.44 -15.27
CA ALA A 33 -11.98 3.00 -16.48
C ALA A 33 -12.16 1.51 -16.79
N THR A 34 -12.64 0.74 -15.81
CA THR A 34 -12.83 -0.71 -15.90
C THR A 34 -14.30 -1.10 -15.90
N GLU A 35 -15.21 -0.13 -15.99
CA GLU A 35 -16.64 -0.37 -16.15
C GLU A 35 -16.91 -1.29 -17.36
N GLY A 36 -17.69 -2.35 -17.12
CA GLY A 36 -18.02 -3.36 -18.14
C GLY A 36 -16.87 -4.29 -18.52
N ARG A 37 -15.76 -4.30 -17.75
CA ARG A 37 -14.61 -5.19 -17.95
C ARG A 37 -14.30 -5.93 -16.67
N GLU A 38 -13.98 -7.22 -16.81
CA GLU A 38 -13.38 -7.95 -15.71
C GLU A 38 -11.89 -7.61 -15.65
N VAL A 39 -11.50 -6.86 -14.62
CA VAL A 39 -10.09 -6.72 -14.26
C VAL A 39 -9.63 -8.08 -13.78
N TRP A 40 -8.55 -8.62 -14.37
CA TRP A 40 -7.96 -9.90 -13.97
C TRP A 40 -7.77 -9.94 -12.46
N ASN A 41 -8.70 -10.62 -11.81
CA ASN A 41 -8.72 -10.84 -10.38
C ASN A 41 -8.78 -12.36 -10.20
N SER A 42 -8.25 -12.84 -9.09
CA SER A 42 -8.17 -14.29 -8.88
C SER A 42 -9.52 -14.93 -8.59
N ASN A 43 -10.61 -14.17 -8.43
CA ASN A 43 -11.96 -14.63 -8.04
C ASN A 43 -11.94 -15.63 -6.85
N GLY A 44 -10.96 -15.51 -5.95
CA GLY A 44 -10.73 -16.49 -4.87
C GLY A 44 -10.23 -17.88 -5.33
N GLN A 45 -9.94 -18.05 -6.62
CA GLN A 45 -9.42 -19.27 -7.26
C GLN A 45 -7.89 -19.37 -7.22
N MET A 46 -7.20 -18.32 -6.75
CA MET A 46 -5.80 -18.45 -6.36
C MET A 46 -5.75 -18.92 -4.91
N GLU A 47 -5.19 -20.09 -4.68
CA GLU A 47 -4.92 -20.56 -3.32
C GLU A 47 -4.00 -19.57 -2.61
N SER A 48 -4.42 -19.08 -1.44
CA SER A 48 -3.63 -18.22 -0.56
C SER A 48 -2.60 -18.99 0.28
N GLY A 49 -2.34 -20.25 -0.07
CA GLY A 49 -1.35 -21.10 0.58
C GLY A 49 0.10 -20.73 0.20
N GLU A 50 1.06 -21.43 0.80
CA GLU A 50 2.48 -21.26 0.49
C GLU A 50 2.74 -21.50 -1.00
N ARG A 51 3.00 -20.40 -1.74
CA ARG A 51 3.32 -20.47 -3.16
C ARG A 51 4.81 -20.72 -3.33
N LYS A 52 5.18 -21.95 -3.69
CA LYS A 52 6.55 -22.27 -4.11
C LYS A 52 6.80 -21.64 -5.48
N ILE A 53 7.52 -20.52 -5.51
CA ILE A 53 7.81 -19.78 -6.75
C ILE A 53 8.93 -20.45 -7.54
N TRP A 54 9.95 -20.97 -6.86
CA TRP A 54 11.10 -21.61 -7.49
C TRP A 54 11.65 -22.75 -6.63
N VAL A 55 11.70 -23.94 -7.22
CA VAL A 55 12.24 -25.16 -6.61
C VAL A 55 13.46 -25.60 -7.43
N ASN A 56 14.58 -25.88 -6.77
CA ASN A 56 15.78 -26.34 -7.46
C ASN A 56 15.66 -27.82 -7.90
N LYS A 57 16.66 -28.32 -8.65
CA LYS A 57 16.71 -29.72 -9.12
C LYS A 57 16.69 -30.77 -8.00
N ASP A 58 17.01 -30.36 -6.77
CA ASP A 58 17.10 -31.21 -5.59
C ASP A 58 15.82 -31.15 -4.72
N GLY A 59 14.82 -30.34 -5.13
CA GLY A 59 13.51 -30.25 -4.48
C GLY A 59 13.39 -29.17 -3.40
N GLU A 60 14.36 -28.26 -3.29
CA GLU A 60 14.40 -27.23 -2.26
C GLU A 60 13.87 -25.88 -2.75
N ASP A 61 13.18 -25.16 -1.86
CA ASP A 61 12.65 -23.82 -2.12
C ASP A 61 13.79 -22.80 -2.12
N VAL A 62 14.05 -22.19 -3.29
CA VAL A 62 15.18 -21.26 -3.50
C VAL A 62 14.85 -19.84 -3.05
N VAL A 63 13.57 -19.48 -3.11
CA VAL A 63 13.04 -18.17 -2.71
C VAL A 63 12.04 -18.40 -1.57
N LYS A 64 12.26 -17.71 -0.45
CA LYS A 64 11.41 -17.73 0.75
C LYS A 64 10.58 -16.47 0.86
#